data_AF-A0A8H4PLG7-F1
#
_entry.id   AF-A0A8H4PLG7-F1
#
_cell.length_a   1.000
_cell.length_b   1.000
_cell.length_c   1.000
_cell.angle_alpha   90.00
_cell.angle_beta   90.00
_cell.angle_gamma   90.00
#
_symmetry.space_group_name_H-M   'P 1'
#
loop_
_entity.id
_entity.type
_entity.pdbx_description
1 polymer ?
#
loop_
_entity_poly.entity_id
_entity_poly.type
_entity_poly.pdbx_seq_one_letter_code
_entity_poly.pdbx_strand_id
1 'polypeptide(L)'
;MEAWAPTPGKKLLIQVYGSKLEWSQSSIAHLTTVVDISSLLHPLGRLHKCNPPFEIDDLFHHHLYPLIAYAPRSICASQVTMKLDFVARWCLVASVIRVSFAAYSKPKIDVHAHFVPDFYAKALKDAGHTPGPDGMPAIPAWTPEGHLEFMKEQGIDKSYLSISSPGVYLTVPSKTATKKAIDLAGRVNKYASHVKAKYPDKFGFFASLPLPDVKASLKEIEYSFTKLKPKPDGVVLMSNFYGMYLGDPELDPIYKALDKLNVTIFEHPTTPCTEFNELRFHINRNAPAISQKQWQALNRPVATRQFAAPTLDFPFDTARTFADLFYSEVPARFSRLRWIIPHAGGGLIPTLDRTITYSSLYPGLNLTEAVMKDTLAKSFYFDLAGPWSVTYAIPPLLRWVDYTKLLWGTDTPFTPYAAAAAGVVAFERDIEGVFDDSAKAQAVRGTNAKRLFG
;
A
#
# COMPACT_ATOMS: atom_id res chain seq x y z
N MET A 1 23.03 57.90 47.82
CA MET A 1 22.03 58.53 46.94
C MET A 1 22.80 59.10 45.76
N GLU A 2 22.50 58.67 44.55
CA GLU A 2 22.85 59.33 43.28
C GLU A 2 22.15 58.53 42.17
N ALA A 3 21.86 59.16 41.03
CA ALA A 3 21.11 58.56 39.95
C ALA A 3 21.81 58.83 38.62
N TRP A 4 21.73 57.90 37.66
CA TRP A 4 21.75 58.21 36.23
C TRP A 4 21.20 57.08 35.35
N ALA A 5 21.16 57.35 34.03
CA ALA A 5 20.36 56.67 33.01
C ALA A 5 20.83 55.23 32.64
N PRO A 6 19.99 54.42 31.96
CA PRO A 6 20.26 52.99 31.75
C PRO A 6 21.25 52.70 30.63
N THR A 7 22.00 51.60 30.77
CA THR A 7 22.95 51.09 29.76
C THR A 7 22.48 49.74 29.20
N PRO A 8 22.45 49.54 27.86
CA PRO A 8 22.00 48.28 27.26
C PRO A 8 23.12 47.22 27.30
N GLY A 9 22.91 46.09 27.99
CA GLY A 9 23.97 45.07 28.07
C GLY A 9 23.75 43.92 29.04
N LYS A 10 22.65 43.16 28.93
CA LYS A 10 22.54 41.83 29.56
C LYS A 10 22.06 40.78 28.57
N LYS A 11 22.91 39.77 28.32
CA LYS A 11 22.57 38.58 27.53
C LYS A 11 21.63 37.69 28.35
N LEU A 12 20.53 37.22 27.75
CA LEU A 12 19.74 36.14 28.34
C LEU A 12 20.44 34.81 28.01
N LEU A 13 21.04 34.18 29.02
CA LEU A 13 21.63 32.84 28.90
C LEU A 13 20.52 31.79 29.00
N ILE A 14 20.18 31.17 27.87
CA ILE A 14 19.42 29.91 27.85
C ILE A 14 20.42 28.79 27.55
N GLN A 15 20.60 27.92 28.53
CA GLN A 15 21.58 26.82 28.49
C GLN A 15 20.95 25.57 27.88
N VAL A 16 21.33 25.24 26.65
CA VAL A 16 21.03 23.94 26.01
C VAL A 16 22.23 23.01 26.18
N TYR A 17 21.98 21.75 26.51
CA TYR A 17 23.02 20.73 26.66
C TYR A 17 23.54 20.25 25.30
N GLY A 18 24.87 20.10 25.18
CA GLY A 18 25.52 19.28 24.14
C GLY A 18 26.33 20.06 23.10
N SER A 19 27.63 19.74 23.02
CA SER A 19 28.61 20.13 21.99
C SER A 19 28.88 21.63 21.75
N LYS A 20 30.15 22.03 21.88
CA LYS A 20 30.66 23.25 21.25
C LYS A 20 30.84 23.02 19.75
N LEU A 21 30.52 24.03 18.93
CA LEU A 21 31.06 24.19 17.58
C LEU A 21 31.56 25.63 17.43
N GLU A 22 32.88 25.81 17.36
CA GLU A 22 33.52 27.11 17.14
C GLU A 22 33.68 27.32 15.62
N TRP A 23 33.13 28.42 15.10
CA TRP A 23 33.20 28.77 13.68
C TRP A 23 33.91 30.11 13.49
N SER A 24 34.97 30.11 12.69
CA SER A 24 35.68 31.32 12.27
C SER A 24 35.03 31.94 11.02
N GLN A 25 35.18 33.25 10.82
CA GLN A 25 34.62 33.95 9.67
C GLN A 25 35.37 33.63 8.37
N SER A 26 34.86 32.68 7.58
CA SER A 26 35.09 32.59 6.13
C SER A 26 34.03 31.70 5.47
N SER A 27 33.89 31.79 4.14
CA SER A 27 32.99 30.97 3.30
C SER A 27 31.48 31.16 3.52
N ILE A 28 30.93 32.24 2.95
CA ILE A 28 29.48 32.36 2.71
C ILE A 28 29.10 31.51 1.49
N ALA A 29 28.39 30.39 1.69
CA ALA A 29 27.76 29.63 0.62
C ALA A 29 26.50 28.89 1.11
N HIS A 30 25.39 29.09 0.39
CA HIS A 30 24.09 28.40 0.41
C HIS A 30 23.79 27.36 1.52
N LEU A 31 22.87 27.72 2.42
CA LEU A 31 21.95 26.78 3.07
C LEU A 31 20.63 27.49 3.38
N THR A 32 19.53 27.07 2.74
CA THR A 32 18.20 27.68 2.90
C THR A 32 17.28 26.75 3.69
N THR A 33 17.43 26.75 5.02
CA THR A 33 16.57 25.96 5.91
C THR A 33 15.18 26.60 6.01
N VAL A 34 14.15 25.90 5.55
CA VAL A 34 12.75 26.29 5.81
C VAL A 34 12.42 25.92 7.26
N VAL A 35 12.03 26.92 8.05
CA VAL A 35 11.52 26.72 9.42
C VAL A 35 10.00 26.87 9.39
N ASP A 36 9.29 25.80 9.75
CA ASP A 36 7.86 25.82 10.00
C ASP A 36 7.58 26.49 11.36
N ILE A 37 6.64 27.43 11.41
CA ILE A 37 6.29 28.22 12.61
C ILE A 37 4.85 27.90 13.09
N SER A 38 4.38 26.67 12.84
CA SER A 38 3.08 26.18 13.33
C SER A 38 3.09 25.73 14.80
N SER A 39 4.25 25.50 15.42
CA SER A 39 4.37 24.87 16.75
C SER A 39 4.52 25.84 17.94
N LEU A 40 4.19 27.12 17.78
CA LEU A 40 4.52 28.19 18.77
C LEU A 40 3.31 28.73 19.58
N LEU A 41 2.19 28.00 19.61
CA LEU A 41 1.03 28.34 20.44
C LEU A 41 0.67 27.22 21.41
N HIS A 42 1.25 27.26 22.61
CA HIS A 42 0.84 26.45 23.75
C HIS A 42 0.68 27.36 24.99
N PRO A 43 -0.53 27.54 25.54
CA PRO A 43 -0.72 28.36 26.74
C PRO A 43 -0.29 27.60 28.01
N LEU A 44 0.53 28.23 28.84
CA LEU A 44 0.86 27.76 30.19
C LEU A 44 -0.14 28.31 31.21
N GLY A 45 -0.70 27.44 32.08
CA GLY A 45 -1.52 27.89 33.21
C GLY A 45 -2.43 26.83 33.83
N ARG A 46 -1.97 26.15 34.88
CA ARG A 46 -2.79 25.45 35.89
C ARG A 46 -2.12 25.51 37.26
N LEU A 47 -2.89 25.16 38.31
CA LEU A 47 -2.70 25.41 39.75
C LEU A 47 -3.40 26.72 40.20
N HIS A 48 -4.37 26.73 41.11
CA HIS A 48 -4.91 25.64 41.95
C HIS A 48 -6.39 25.87 42.39
N LYS A 49 -7.14 24.77 42.51
CA LYS A 49 -8.36 24.52 43.34
C LYS A 49 -9.44 25.62 43.51
N CYS A 50 -10.64 25.35 42.98
CA CYS A 50 -11.87 25.11 43.79
C CYS A 50 -12.98 24.44 42.93
N ASN A 51 -14.15 24.13 43.52
CA ASN A 51 -15.14 23.17 42.98
C ASN A 51 -16.45 23.86 42.44
N PRO A 52 -17.45 23.12 41.89
CA PRO A 52 -18.46 23.58 40.89
C PRO A 52 -19.75 24.20 41.52
N PRO A 53 -20.89 24.50 40.82
CA PRO A 53 -21.34 24.06 39.48
C PRO A 53 -22.07 25.12 38.61
N PHE A 54 -22.98 24.64 37.73
CA PHE A 54 -23.81 25.34 36.72
C PHE A 54 -23.08 25.77 35.43
N GLU A 55 -23.70 25.75 34.23
CA GLU A 55 -24.77 24.89 33.65
C GLU A 55 -24.63 24.99 32.10
N ILE A 56 -25.34 24.16 31.31
CA ILE A 56 -25.30 24.25 29.83
C ILE A 56 -26.72 24.35 29.27
N ASP A 57 -27.02 25.50 28.68
CA ASP A 57 -28.08 25.78 27.71
C ASP A 57 -27.57 26.90 26.78
N ASP A 58 -28.05 27.13 25.54
CA ASP A 58 -28.54 26.25 24.47
C ASP A 58 -28.62 27.13 23.16
N LEU A 59 -29.09 26.56 22.04
CA LEU A 59 -29.71 27.22 20.87
C LEU A 59 -28.86 28.09 19.88
N PHE A 60 -28.62 27.47 18.71
CA PHE A 60 -29.06 27.92 17.35
C PHE A 60 -28.32 28.99 16.51
N HIS A 61 -27.86 28.52 15.33
CA HIS A 61 -28.14 28.98 13.95
C HIS A 61 -27.93 30.43 13.43
N HIS A 62 -27.03 30.50 12.43
CA HIS A 62 -27.18 31.10 11.07
C HIS A 62 -27.22 32.63 10.76
N HIS A 63 -26.32 32.98 9.82
CA HIS A 63 -26.46 33.91 8.67
C HIS A 63 -26.30 35.45 8.79
N LEU A 64 -25.23 35.91 8.09
CA LEU A 64 -25.15 37.03 7.11
C LEU A 64 -25.14 38.52 7.54
N TYR A 65 -24.23 39.24 6.87
CA TYR A 65 -24.00 40.69 6.73
C TYR A 65 -25.15 41.46 6.02
N PRO A 66 -25.10 42.82 5.79
CA PRO A 66 -24.13 43.88 6.18
C PRO A 66 -24.80 45.17 6.76
N LEU A 67 -24.02 46.26 6.97
CA LEU A 67 -24.48 47.63 6.66
C LEU A 67 -23.31 48.67 6.54
N ILE A 68 -23.58 49.83 5.95
CA ILE A 68 -22.61 50.91 5.58
C ILE A 68 -23.19 52.29 5.89
N ALA A 69 -22.41 53.20 6.51
CA ALA A 69 -22.66 54.64 6.67
C ALA A 69 -21.40 55.34 7.24
N TYR A 70 -21.06 56.62 7.03
CA TYR A 70 -21.47 57.65 6.06
C TYR A 70 -20.33 58.73 5.99
N ALA A 71 -20.37 59.67 5.03
CA ALA A 71 -19.45 60.82 4.99
C ALA A 71 -20.13 62.08 4.43
N PRO A 72 -19.68 63.30 4.80
CA PRO A 72 -19.33 64.27 3.74
C PRO A 72 -18.21 65.31 4.05
N ARG A 73 -17.31 65.50 3.06
CA ARG A 73 -16.89 66.76 2.35
C ARG A 73 -16.70 68.09 3.13
N SER A 74 -15.83 69.02 2.72
CA SER A 74 -15.06 69.25 1.46
C SER A 74 -13.59 69.69 1.80
N ILE A 75 -12.74 70.48 1.11
CA ILE A 75 -12.80 71.40 -0.07
C ILE A 75 -11.78 70.94 -1.15
N CYS A 76 -10.94 71.81 -1.76
CA CYS A 76 -10.19 71.53 -3.01
C CYS A 76 -8.73 72.06 -3.07
N ALA A 77 -7.90 71.32 -3.82
CA ALA A 77 -6.83 71.74 -4.75
C ALA A 77 -5.50 72.38 -4.27
N SER A 78 -4.39 71.69 -4.56
CA SER A 78 -3.26 72.18 -5.39
C SER A 78 -2.34 71.02 -5.84
N GLN A 79 -1.43 71.29 -6.79
CA GLN A 79 -0.46 70.33 -7.40
C GLN A 79 0.80 70.20 -6.49
N VAL A 80 1.78 69.29 -6.65
CA VAL A 80 2.49 68.76 -7.85
C VAL A 80 3.04 67.34 -7.58
N THR A 81 3.24 66.53 -8.63
CA THR A 81 3.80 65.16 -8.58
C THR A 81 5.32 65.11 -8.73
N MET A 82 6.01 64.27 -7.94
CA MET A 82 7.37 63.79 -8.24
C MET A 82 7.55 62.28 -7.94
N LYS A 83 7.73 61.51 -9.03
CA LYS A 83 8.36 60.19 -9.20
C LYS A 83 8.44 59.21 -8.01
N LEU A 84 7.76 58.06 -8.15
CA LEU A 84 8.19 56.80 -7.52
C LEU A 84 9.25 56.12 -8.42
N ASP A 85 10.45 55.90 -7.88
CA ASP A 85 11.54 55.17 -8.57
C ASP A 85 12.23 54.13 -7.64
N PHE A 86 11.51 53.57 -6.66
CA PHE A 86 12.13 52.72 -5.61
C PHE A 86 11.45 51.36 -5.30
N VAL A 87 10.39 50.97 -6.02
CA VAL A 87 9.69 49.68 -5.78
C VAL A 87 10.03 48.62 -6.83
N ALA A 88 10.46 49.02 -8.03
CA ALA A 88 10.66 48.13 -9.19
C ALA A 88 11.84 47.13 -9.09
N ARG A 89 12.61 47.12 -7.98
CA ARG A 89 13.84 46.32 -7.85
C ARG A 89 13.74 45.09 -6.94
N TRP A 90 12.62 44.89 -6.23
CA TRP A 90 12.39 43.68 -5.41
C TRP A 90 11.54 42.61 -6.10
N CYS A 91 10.83 42.94 -7.18
CA CYS A 91 10.00 41.98 -7.93
C CYS A 91 10.76 41.18 -9.02
N LEU A 92 12.08 41.38 -9.18
CA LEU A 92 12.87 40.74 -10.25
C LEU A 92 13.83 39.63 -9.80
N VAL A 93 13.96 39.37 -8.49
CA VAL A 93 14.83 38.31 -7.94
C VAL A 93 14.05 37.01 -7.67
N ALA A 94 12.73 37.09 -7.48
CA ALA A 94 11.85 35.93 -7.27
C ALA A 94 11.59 35.10 -8.56
N SER A 95 12.13 35.49 -9.71
CA SER A 95 11.69 35.02 -11.03
C SER A 95 12.66 34.06 -11.73
N VAL A 96 13.91 33.91 -11.26
CA VAL A 96 14.98 33.18 -11.99
C VAL A 96 15.75 32.18 -11.11
N ILE A 97 15.07 31.52 -10.17
CA ILE A 97 15.47 30.18 -9.69
C ILE A 97 14.26 29.25 -9.66
N ARG A 98 13.67 28.99 -10.84
CA ARG A 98 13.14 27.65 -11.11
C ARG A 98 14.32 26.77 -11.51
N VAL A 99 15.06 26.24 -10.53
CA VAL A 99 15.84 25.02 -10.80
C VAL A 99 14.80 23.99 -11.18
N SER A 100 14.84 23.54 -12.44
CA SER A 100 14.05 22.39 -12.86
C SER A 100 14.68 21.15 -12.23
N PHE A 101 14.34 20.90 -10.97
CA PHE A 101 14.40 19.56 -10.37
C PHE A 101 13.31 18.67 -10.99
N ALA A 102 13.38 18.53 -12.32
CA ALA A 102 13.37 17.21 -12.92
C ALA A 102 14.63 16.47 -12.45
N ALA A 103 14.71 16.22 -11.13
CA ALA A 103 15.61 15.20 -10.60
C ALA A 103 15.27 13.94 -11.36
N TYR A 104 16.27 13.31 -11.97
CA TYR A 104 16.08 12.15 -12.86
C TYR A 104 15.26 11.10 -12.12
N SER A 105 13.96 11.03 -12.41
CA SER A 105 13.00 10.30 -11.57
C SER A 105 13.23 8.82 -11.82
N LYS A 106 14.05 8.20 -10.96
CA LYS A 106 14.49 6.81 -11.07
C LYS A 106 13.25 5.93 -11.34
N PRO A 107 13.13 5.35 -12.55
CA PRO A 107 11.86 4.83 -13.04
C PRO A 107 11.45 3.62 -12.21
N LYS A 108 10.28 3.72 -11.56
CA LYS A 108 9.71 2.66 -10.72
C LYS A 108 8.59 1.93 -11.43
N ILE A 109 8.47 0.63 -11.18
CA ILE A 109 7.27 -0.15 -11.51
C ILE A 109 6.69 -0.67 -10.21
N ASP A 110 5.43 -0.35 -9.96
CA ASP A 110 4.65 -0.88 -8.85
C ASP A 110 4.02 -2.22 -9.27
N VAL A 111 4.42 -3.32 -8.63
CA VAL A 111 3.82 -4.65 -8.87
C VAL A 111 2.67 -4.97 -7.91
N HIS A 112 2.46 -4.14 -6.89
CA HIS A 112 1.51 -4.34 -5.81
C HIS A 112 0.62 -3.09 -5.68
N ALA A 113 -0.26 -2.93 -6.67
CA ALA A 113 -1.30 -1.91 -6.67
C ALA A 113 -2.68 -2.55 -6.77
N HIS A 114 -3.68 -1.88 -6.21
CA HIS A 114 -5.06 -2.32 -6.20
C HIS A 114 -5.99 -1.35 -6.95
N PHE A 115 -7.10 -1.88 -7.43
CA PHE A 115 -8.18 -1.08 -8.03
C PHE A 115 -9.50 -1.34 -7.31
N VAL A 116 -10.21 -0.26 -6.97
CA VAL A 116 -11.47 -0.33 -6.20
C VAL A 116 -12.59 0.45 -6.91
N PRO A 117 -13.11 -0.04 -8.06
CA PRO A 117 -14.17 0.64 -8.80
C PRO A 117 -15.47 0.73 -7.99
N ASP A 118 -16.29 1.75 -8.23
CA ASP A 118 -17.54 1.98 -7.47
C ASP A 118 -18.46 0.77 -7.34
N PHE A 119 -18.53 -0.08 -8.38
CA PHE A 119 -19.35 -1.29 -8.35
C PHE A 119 -18.77 -2.39 -7.45
N TYR A 120 -17.44 -2.46 -7.32
CA TYR A 120 -16.76 -3.37 -6.39
C TYR A 120 -16.82 -2.81 -4.96
N ALA A 121 -16.62 -1.51 -4.79
CA ALA A 121 -16.85 -0.80 -3.53
C ALA A 121 -18.30 -0.97 -3.03
N LYS A 122 -19.29 -0.97 -3.93
CA LYS A 122 -20.68 -1.29 -3.60
C LYS A 122 -20.84 -2.78 -3.26
N ALA A 123 -20.26 -3.70 -4.03
CA ALA A 123 -20.35 -5.13 -3.76
C ALA A 123 -19.80 -5.50 -2.36
N LEU A 124 -18.70 -4.87 -1.93
CA LEU A 124 -18.16 -4.98 -0.57
C LEU A 124 -19.17 -4.51 0.49
N LYS A 125 -19.78 -3.34 0.32
CA LYS A 125 -20.82 -2.80 1.23
C LYS A 125 -22.05 -3.70 1.29
N ASP A 126 -22.54 -4.15 0.13
CA ASP A 126 -23.68 -5.07 -0.02
C ASP A 126 -23.42 -6.46 0.58
N ALA A 127 -22.15 -6.85 0.75
CA ALA A 127 -21.70 -8.08 1.39
C ALA A 127 -21.39 -7.93 2.90
N GLY A 128 -21.47 -6.71 3.44
CA GLY A 128 -21.24 -6.43 4.86
C GLY A 128 -19.79 -6.12 5.26
N HIS A 129 -18.90 -5.85 4.29
CA HIS A 129 -17.51 -5.42 4.56
C HIS A 129 -17.46 -3.94 4.95
N THR A 130 -18.05 -3.61 6.10
CA THR A 130 -18.12 -2.24 6.63
C THR A 130 -17.43 -2.15 8.02
N PRO A 131 -16.60 -1.12 8.27
CA PRO A 131 -16.33 0.02 7.39
C PRO A 131 -15.41 -0.29 6.20
N GLY A 132 -14.67 -1.41 6.25
CA GLY A 132 -13.88 -1.98 5.16
C GLY A 132 -13.67 -3.49 5.30
N PRO A 133 -13.12 -4.16 4.28
CA PRO A 133 -12.81 -5.58 4.33
C PRO A 133 -11.77 -5.90 5.41
N ASP A 134 -11.88 -7.08 6.02
CA ASP A 134 -10.91 -7.66 6.98
C ASP A 134 -10.52 -6.74 8.16
N GLY A 135 -11.41 -5.81 8.51
CA GLY A 135 -11.22 -4.83 9.58
C GLY A 135 -10.52 -3.54 9.15
N MET A 136 -10.32 -3.29 7.86
CA MET A 136 -9.83 -2.00 7.37
C MET A 136 -10.79 -0.86 7.73
N PRO A 137 -10.28 0.34 8.05
CA PRO A 137 -11.08 1.45 8.57
C PRO A 137 -12.01 2.10 7.53
N ALA A 138 -11.83 1.78 6.24
CA ALA A 138 -12.66 2.25 5.14
C ALA A 138 -12.55 1.28 3.94
N ILE A 139 -13.50 1.38 3.01
CA ILE A 139 -13.29 1.01 1.61
C ILE A 139 -12.75 2.27 0.91
N PRO A 140 -11.50 2.27 0.41
CA PRO A 140 -10.90 3.45 -0.20
C PRO A 140 -11.59 3.82 -1.53
N ALA A 141 -11.64 5.12 -1.83
CA ALA A 141 -12.06 5.61 -3.14
C ALA A 141 -10.91 5.43 -4.15
N TRP A 142 -11.23 5.00 -5.37
CA TRP A 142 -10.25 4.78 -6.43
C TRP A 142 -10.82 5.12 -7.79
N THR A 143 -10.04 5.83 -8.61
CA THR A 143 -10.27 6.01 -10.04
C THR A 143 -8.95 5.81 -10.79
N PRO A 144 -8.98 5.39 -12.07
CA PRO A 144 -7.77 5.32 -12.90
C PRO A 144 -7.04 6.67 -12.93
N GLU A 145 -7.78 7.77 -13.05
CA GLU A 145 -7.27 9.13 -13.12
C GLU A 145 -6.60 9.59 -11.81
N GLY A 146 -7.17 9.26 -10.65
CA GLY A 146 -6.55 9.57 -9.36
C GLY A 146 -5.29 8.74 -9.09
N HIS A 147 -5.29 7.47 -9.50
CA HIS A 147 -4.10 6.62 -9.41
C HIS A 147 -3.00 7.08 -10.38
N LEU A 148 -3.35 7.56 -11.58
CA LEU A 148 -2.39 8.15 -12.54
C LEU A 148 -1.73 9.43 -12.02
N GLU A 149 -2.46 10.28 -11.29
CA GLU A 149 -1.88 11.48 -10.69
C GLU A 149 -0.90 11.11 -9.57
N PHE A 150 -1.26 10.17 -8.69
CA PHE A 150 -0.32 9.61 -7.70
C PHE A 150 0.93 9.01 -8.35
N MET A 151 0.78 8.20 -9.41
CA MET A 151 1.93 7.67 -10.17
C MET A 151 2.84 8.78 -10.71
N LYS A 152 2.25 9.87 -11.21
CA LYS A 152 2.96 11.04 -11.74
C LYS A 152 3.70 11.81 -10.65
N GLU A 153 3.09 12.02 -9.49
CA GLU A 153 3.72 12.67 -8.34
C GLU A 153 4.90 11.85 -7.77
N GLN A 154 4.74 10.53 -7.66
CA GLN A 154 5.74 9.64 -7.03
C GLN A 154 6.79 9.08 -8.00
N GLY A 155 6.73 9.43 -9.29
CA GLY A 155 7.67 8.95 -10.32
C GLY A 155 7.56 7.42 -10.56
N ILE A 156 6.34 6.95 -10.81
CA ILE A 156 6.01 5.55 -11.14
C ILE A 156 5.70 5.46 -12.65
N ASP A 157 6.46 4.64 -13.37
CA ASP A 157 6.26 4.40 -14.80
C ASP A 157 4.93 3.68 -15.04
N LYS A 158 4.69 2.58 -14.31
CA LYS A 158 3.63 1.60 -14.53
C LYS A 158 3.22 0.92 -13.21
N SER A 159 1.93 0.66 -13.03
CA SER A 159 1.37 -0.11 -11.91
C SER A 159 0.67 -1.38 -12.38
N TYR A 160 0.84 -2.51 -11.69
CA TYR A 160 0.09 -3.74 -11.95
C TYR A 160 -1.08 -3.86 -10.97
N LEU A 161 -2.30 -3.72 -11.49
CA LEU A 161 -3.53 -3.63 -10.71
C LEU A 161 -4.10 -5.02 -10.36
N SER A 162 -4.54 -5.19 -9.12
CA SER A 162 -5.20 -6.41 -8.61
C SER A 162 -6.43 -6.07 -7.76
N ILE A 163 -7.33 -7.05 -7.57
CA ILE A 163 -8.33 -6.96 -6.50
C ILE A 163 -7.68 -7.47 -5.21
N SER A 164 -7.65 -6.63 -4.18
CA SER A 164 -7.17 -6.96 -2.83
C SER A 164 -8.14 -7.89 -2.10
N SER A 165 -7.84 -8.20 -0.84
CA SER A 165 -8.71 -8.97 0.05
C SER A 165 -10.15 -8.40 0.12
N PRO A 166 -11.20 -9.24 0.13
CA PRO A 166 -11.21 -10.71 0.15
C PRO A 166 -11.40 -11.32 -1.25
N GLY A 167 -10.82 -10.70 -2.29
CA GLY A 167 -11.02 -11.11 -3.67
C GLY A 167 -12.46 -10.87 -4.15
N VAL A 168 -13.01 -11.78 -4.93
CA VAL A 168 -14.37 -11.66 -5.51
C VAL A 168 -15.44 -12.50 -4.80
N TYR A 169 -15.04 -13.41 -3.91
CA TYR A 169 -15.96 -14.30 -3.19
C TYR A 169 -16.33 -13.68 -1.83
N LEU A 170 -17.12 -12.61 -1.86
CA LEU A 170 -17.27 -11.67 -0.73
C LEU A 170 -18.03 -12.18 0.49
N THR A 171 -18.66 -13.36 0.45
CA THR A 171 -19.49 -13.91 1.54
C THR A 171 -19.34 -15.42 1.65
N VAL A 172 -19.43 -15.94 2.87
CA VAL A 172 -19.47 -17.37 3.26
C VAL A 172 -20.07 -18.31 2.18
N PRO A 173 -19.43 -19.46 1.85
CA PRO A 173 -19.78 -20.24 0.67
C PRO A 173 -21.21 -20.77 0.63
N SER A 174 -21.85 -20.56 -0.52
CA SER A 174 -23.24 -20.94 -0.81
C SER A 174 -23.57 -20.69 -2.29
N LYS A 175 -24.68 -21.26 -2.78
CA LYS A 175 -25.14 -21.07 -4.17
C LYS A 175 -25.23 -19.60 -4.58
N THR A 176 -25.72 -18.75 -3.67
CA THR A 176 -25.87 -17.31 -3.89
C THR A 176 -24.51 -16.60 -3.90
N ALA A 177 -23.60 -16.98 -3.00
CA ALA A 177 -22.25 -16.43 -2.96
C ALA A 177 -21.45 -16.79 -4.23
N THR A 178 -21.48 -18.06 -4.65
CA THR A 178 -20.83 -18.51 -5.91
C THR A 178 -21.38 -17.75 -7.11
N LYS A 179 -22.71 -17.60 -7.25
CA LYS A 179 -23.28 -16.83 -8.37
C LYS A 179 -22.83 -15.36 -8.38
N LYS A 180 -22.76 -14.72 -7.20
CA LYS A 180 -22.23 -13.34 -7.07
C LYS A 180 -20.75 -13.26 -7.41
N ALA A 181 -19.94 -14.21 -6.95
CA ALA A 181 -18.50 -14.24 -7.19
C ALA A 181 -18.16 -14.37 -8.67
N ILE A 182 -18.91 -15.19 -9.42
CA ILE A 182 -18.74 -15.39 -10.87
C ILE A 182 -19.05 -14.11 -11.65
N ASP A 183 -20.17 -13.44 -11.36
CA ASP A 183 -20.52 -12.15 -11.98
C ASP A 183 -19.47 -11.08 -11.67
N LEU A 184 -19.03 -11.02 -10.40
CA LEU A 184 -18.06 -10.03 -9.95
C LEU A 184 -16.68 -10.26 -10.58
N ALA A 185 -16.20 -11.50 -10.71
CA ALA A 185 -14.94 -11.85 -11.37
C ALA A 185 -14.91 -11.37 -12.83
N GLY A 186 -15.89 -11.80 -13.64
CA GLY A 186 -15.95 -11.38 -15.05
C GLY A 186 -16.07 -9.86 -15.19
N ARG A 187 -16.75 -9.19 -14.25
CA ARG A 187 -16.91 -7.73 -14.24
C ARG A 187 -15.63 -6.98 -13.86
N VAL A 188 -14.88 -7.40 -12.82
CA VAL A 188 -13.60 -6.76 -12.46
C VAL A 188 -12.52 -7.04 -13.51
N ASN A 189 -12.46 -8.25 -14.06
CA ASN A 189 -11.47 -8.62 -15.08
C ASN A 189 -11.71 -7.84 -16.39
N LYS A 190 -12.98 -7.71 -16.82
CA LYS A 190 -13.34 -6.88 -17.97
C LYS A 190 -13.04 -5.39 -17.72
N TYR A 191 -13.33 -4.87 -16.52
CA TYR A 191 -13.02 -3.49 -16.17
C TYR A 191 -11.50 -3.22 -16.20
N ALA A 192 -10.69 -4.07 -15.59
CA ALA A 192 -9.23 -3.94 -15.59
C ALA A 192 -8.63 -4.05 -17.00
N SER A 193 -9.17 -4.96 -17.84
CA SER A 193 -8.84 -5.04 -19.27
C SER A 193 -9.14 -3.72 -20.00
N HIS A 194 -10.29 -3.08 -19.74
CA HIS A 194 -10.61 -1.76 -20.32
C HIS A 194 -9.67 -0.64 -19.80
N VAL A 195 -9.31 -0.65 -18.51
CA VAL A 195 -8.35 0.34 -17.94
C VAL A 195 -6.97 0.18 -18.58
N LYS A 196 -6.49 -1.05 -18.74
CA LYS A 196 -5.25 -1.38 -19.46
C LYS A 196 -5.34 -1.03 -20.96
N ALA A 197 -6.50 -1.17 -21.60
CA ALA A 197 -6.70 -0.71 -22.97
C ALA A 197 -6.61 0.82 -23.11
N LYS A 198 -7.12 1.56 -22.12
CA LYS A 198 -7.10 3.02 -22.08
C LYS A 198 -5.69 3.60 -21.79
N TYR A 199 -4.89 2.89 -20.99
CA TYR A 199 -3.54 3.34 -20.58
C TYR A 199 -2.51 2.18 -20.56
N PRO A 200 -2.14 1.60 -21.72
CA PRO A 200 -1.36 0.36 -21.79
C PRO A 200 0.07 0.47 -21.21
N ASP A 201 0.68 1.64 -21.31
CA ASP A 201 2.01 1.92 -20.76
C ASP A 201 1.98 2.18 -19.25
N LYS A 202 0.81 2.49 -18.68
CA LYS A 202 0.62 2.85 -17.26
C LYS A 202 0.03 1.74 -16.41
N PHE A 203 -0.79 0.86 -16.98
CA PHE A 203 -1.39 -0.24 -16.23
C PHE A 203 -1.07 -1.62 -16.81
N GLY A 204 -0.73 -2.55 -15.92
CA GLY A 204 -0.97 -3.98 -16.10
C GLY A 204 -2.10 -4.43 -15.18
N PHE A 205 -2.55 -5.69 -15.29
CA PHE A 205 -3.47 -6.25 -14.28
C PHE A 205 -3.37 -7.76 -14.10
N PHE A 206 -3.70 -8.20 -12.88
CA PHE A 206 -3.89 -9.59 -12.49
C PHE A 206 -5.39 -9.92 -12.48
N ALA A 207 -5.80 -10.96 -13.20
CA ALA A 207 -7.20 -11.39 -13.21
C ALA A 207 -7.59 -12.10 -11.91
N SER A 208 -8.77 -11.79 -11.38
CA SER A 208 -9.37 -12.43 -10.20
C SER A 208 -10.16 -13.68 -10.59
N LEU A 209 -10.13 -14.72 -9.76
CA LEU A 209 -10.86 -15.97 -10.00
C LEU A 209 -11.98 -16.17 -8.95
N PRO A 210 -13.16 -16.71 -9.34
CA PRO A 210 -14.29 -17.00 -8.43
C PRO A 210 -14.09 -18.25 -7.55
N LEU A 211 -12.87 -18.47 -7.04
CA LEU A 211 -12.57 -19.55 -6.10
C LEU A 211 -13.34 -19.33 -4.77
N PRO A 212 -13.78 -20.40 -4.08
CA PRO A 212 -13.38 -21.80 -4.27
C PRO A 212 -14.13 -22.59 -5.37
N ASP A 213 -14.94 -21.98 -6.25
CA ASP A 213 -15.50 -22.71 -7.40
C ASP A 213 -14.46 -22.91 -8.51
N VAL A 214 -13.67 -23.99 -8.39
CA VAL A 214 -12.65 -24.43 -9.37
C VAL A 214 -13.22 -24.53 -10.79
N LYS A 215 -14.47 -24.99 -10.97
CA LYS A 215 -15.09 -25.19 -12.28
C LYS A 215 -15.45 -23.86 -12.94
N ALA A 216 -15.86 -22.87 -12.16
CA ALA A 216 -16.05 -21.51 -12.64
C ALA A 216 -14.71 -20.80 -12.90
N SER A 217 -13.72 -20.99 -12.03
CA SER A 217 -12.39 -20.42 -12.18
C SER A 217 -11.66 -20.90 -13.43
N LEU A 218 -11.78 -22.18 -13.81
CA LEU A 218 -11.28 -22.69 -15.10
C LEU A 218 -11.88 -21.95 -16.30
N LYS A 219 -13.20 -21.65 -16.27
CA LYS A 219 -13.87 -20.87 -17.33
C LYS A 219 -13.42 -19.42 -17.35
N GLU A 220 -13.21 -18.81 -16.18
CA GLU A 220 -12.73 -17.44 -16.08
C GLU A 220 -11.28 -17.31 -16.58
N ILE A 221 -10.42 -18.31 -16.35
CA ILE A 221 -9.09 -18.40 -16.97
C ILE A 221 -9.21 -18.48 -18.50
N GLU A 222 -10.04 -19.38 -19.03
CA GLU A 222 -10.24 -19.50 -20.49
C GLU A 222 -10.74 -18.17 -21.09
N TYR A 223 -11.74 -17.55 -20.47
CA TYR A 223 -12.30 -16.27 -20.91
C TYR A 223 -11.27 -15.14 -20.83
N SER A 224 -10.63 -14.95 -19.68
CA SER A 224 -9.67 -13.87 -19.45
C SER A 224 -8.44 -13.96 -20.35
N PHE A 225 -7.86 -15.14 -20.57
CA PHE A 225 -6.67 -15.28 -21.40
C PHE A 225 -6.94 -15.38 -22.91
N THR A 226 -8.14 -15.81 -23.34
CA THR A 226 -8.47 -15.92 -24.79
C THR A 226 -9.30 -14.75 -25.33
N LYS A 227 -10.28 -14.25 -24.57
CA LYS A 227 -11.30 -13.28 -25.05
C LYS A 227 -10.99 -11.83 -24.71
N LEU A 228 -10.43 -11.54 -23.52
CA LEU A 228 -10.08 -10.16 -23.16
C LEU A 228 -8.94 -9.63 -24.06
N LYS A 229 -9.07 -8.36 -24.44
CA LYS A 229 -8.11 -7.61 -25.29
C LYS A 229 -7.96 -6.20 -24.70
N PRO A 230 -6.82 -5.86 -24.07
CA PRO A 230 -5.67 -6.72 -23.76
C PRO A 230 -6.00 -7.79 -22.69
N LYS A 231 -5.29 -8.92 -22.76
CA LYS A 231 -5.33 -9.98 -21.75
C LYS A 231 -4.67 -9.50 -20.43
N PRO A 232 -4.97 -10.14 -19.28
CA PRO A 232 -4.19 -9.93 -18.05
C PRO A 232 -2.72 -10.32 -18.21
N ASP A 233 -1.89 -9.77 -17.32
CA ASP A 233 -0.45 -10.07 -17.18
C ASP A 233 -0.21 -11.24 -16.21
N GLY A 234 -1.20 -11.54 -15.37
CA GLY A 234 -1.19 -12.67 -14.44
C GLY A 234 -2.56 -12.99 -13.86
N VAL A 235 -2.60 -13.76 -12.78
CA VAL A 235 -3.79 -13.90 -11.92
C VAL A 235 -3.47 -13.48 -10.49
N VAL A 236 -4.46 -13.01 -9.73
CA VAL A 236 -4.34 -12.80 -8.28
C VAL A 236 -5.05 -13.93 -7.57
N LEU A 237 -4.35 -14.58 -6.63
CA LEU A 237 -4.91 -15.57 -5.72
C LEU A 237 -4.81 -15.03 -4.29
N MET A 238 -5.87 -15.25 -3.50
CA MET A 238 -5.80 -15.02 -2.07
C MET A 238 -5.00 -16.14 -1.42
N SER A 239 -4.26 -15.86 -0.33
CA SER A 239 -3.63 -16.86 0.55
C SER A 239 -4.49 -18.11 0.82
N ASN A 240 -5.78 -17.92 1.12
CA ASN A 240 -6.76 -19.00 1.17
C ASN A 240 -8.13 -18.59 0.59
N PHE A 241 -8.92 -19.58 0.19
CA PHE A 241 -10.31 -19.41 -0.24
C PHE A 241 -11.25 -20.17 0.71
N TYR A 242 -11.53 -19.56 1.87
CA TYR A 242 -12.35 -20.16 2.94
C TYR A 242 -11.80 -21.51 3.44
N GLY A 243 -10.50 -21.58 3.71
CA GLY A 243 -9.82 -22.78 4.19
C GLY A 243 -9.33 -23.73 3.09
N MET A 244 -9.51 -23.36 1.82
CA MET A 244 -8.75 -23.92 0.69
C MET A 244 -7.47 -23.08 0.51
N TYR A 245 -6.36 -23.53 1.10
CA TYR A 245 -5.03 -22.94 0.89
C TYR A 245 -4.43 -23.39 -0.46
N LEU A 246 -3.33 -22.77 -0.89
CA LEU A 246 -2.81 -22.91 -2.26
C LEU A 246 -2.03 -24.22 -2.53
N GLY A 247 -1.78 -25.05 -1.53
CA GLY A 247 -1.30 -26.43 -1.69
C GLY A 247 -2.41 -27.46 -1.90
N ASP A 248 -3.68 -27.07 -1.77
CA ASP A 248 -4.83 -27.98 -1.81
C ASP A 248 -4.99 -28.65 -3.20
N PRO A 249 -5.12 -29.99 -3.27
CA PRO A 249 -5.20 -30.72 -4.54
C PRO A 249 -6.46 -30.44 -5.35
N GLU A 250 -7.51 -29.80 -4.80
CA GLU A 250 -8.63 -29.28 -5.62
C GLU A 250 -8.17 -28.17 -6.58
N LEU A 251 -7.04 -27.51 -6.33
CA LEU A 251 -6.47 -26.45 -7.18
C LEU A 251 -5.53 -26.97 -8.28
N ASP A 252 -5.14 -28.25 -8.29
CA ASP A 252 -4.34 -28.86 -9.36
C ASP A 252 -4.85 -28.58 -10.80
N PRO A 253 -6.17 -28.61 -11.09
CA PRO A 253 -6.70 -28.22 -12.40
C PRO A 253 -6.43 -26.75 -12.76
N ILE A 254 -6.44 -25.85 -11.77
CA ILE A 254 -6.13 -24.42 -11.94
C ILE A 254 -4.65 -24.26 -12.28
N TYR A 255 -3.75 -24.87 -11.50
CA TYR A 255 -2.31 -24.80 -11.79
C TYR A 255 -1.97 -25.44 -13.14
N LYS A 256 -2.59 -26.57 -13.49
CA LYS A 256 -2.46 -27.21 -14.81
C LYS A 256 -2.97 -26.36 -15.99
N ALA A 257 -3.85 -25.40 -15.75
CA ALA A 257 -4.28 -24.43 -16.76
C ALA A 257 -3.33 -23.23 -16.85
N LEU A 258 -2.88 -22.70 -15.70
CA LEU A 258 -2.01 -21.52 -15.60
C LEU A 258 -0.55 -21.81 -16.00
N ASP A 259 -0.02 -23.00 -15.69
CA ASP A 259 1.34 -23.44 -16.04
C ASP A 259 1.53 -23.50 -17.57
N LYS A 260 0.54 -24.07 -18.28
CA LYS A 260 0.49 -24.10 -19.75
C LYS A 260 0.64 -22.69 -20.34
N LEU A 261 -0.02 -21.71 -19.72
CA LEU A 261 -0.04 -20.30 -20.10
C LEU A 261 1.19 -19.50 -19.61
N ASN A 262 2.11 -20.11 -18.84
CA ASN A 262 3.32 -19.48 -18.30
C ASN A 262 3.03 -18.28 -17.37
N VAL A 263 1.92 -18.35 -16.64
CA VAL A 263 1.33 -17.22 -15.90
C VAL A 263 2.14 -16.82 -14.66
N THR A 264 2.20 -15.52 -14.40
CA THR A 264 2.57 -14.97 -13.09
C THR A 264 1.35 -14.97 -12.18
N ILE A 265 1.46 -15.59 -11.02
CA ILE A 265 0.51 -15.52 -9.92
C ILE A 265 1.00 -14.45 -8.95
N PHE A 266 0.14 -13.49 -8.60
CA PHE A 266 0.31 -12.64 -7.43
C PHE A 266 -0.44 -13.28 -6.27
N GLU A 267 0.27 -13.67 -5.22
CA GLU A 267 -0.34 -14.04 -3.94
C GLU A 267 -0.69 -12.74 -3.20
N HIS A 268 -1.87 -12.68 -2.58
CA HIS A 268 -2.26 -11.57 -1.72
C HIS A 268 -2.94 -12.12 -0.45
N PRO A 269 -2.51 -11.70 0.75
CA PRO A 269 -3.07 -12.24 1.98
C PRO A 269 -4.56 -11.89 2.15
N THR A 270 -5.28 -12.74 2.87
CA THR A 270 -6.67 -12.49 3.28
C THR A 270 -6.87 -12.91 4.74
N THR A 271 -8.10 -12.87 5.24
CA THR A 271 -8.39 -13.40 6.57
C THR A 271 -8.02 -14.90 6.61
N PRO A 272 -7.18 -15.35 7.58
CA PRO A 272 -6.85 -16.76 7.74
C PRO A 272 -8.11 -17.60 7.97
N CYS A 273 -8.04 -18.89 7.66
CA CYS A 273 -9.14 -19.81 7.88
C CYS A 273 -8.67 -21.18 8.36
N THR A 274 -9.50 -21.88 9.13
CA THR A 274 -9.30 -23.30 9.42
C THR A 274 -9.55 -24.17 8.19
N GLU A 275 -8.72 -25.19 7.97
CA GLU A 275 -8.86 -26.15 6.86
C GLU A 275 -10.19 -26.92 6.93
N PHE A 276 -10.60 -27.32 8.14
CA PHE A 276 -11.84 -28.05 8.42
C PHE A 276 -13.07 -27.15 8.57
N ASN A 277 -13.09 -25.99 7.90
CA ASN A 277 -14.27 -25.14 7.89
C ASN A 277 -15.40 -25.81 7.10
N GLU A 278 -16.38 -26.41 7.79
CA GLU A 278 -17.49 -27.17 7.18
C GLU A 278 -18.23 -26.40 6.07
N LEU A 279 -18.21 -25.07 6.14
CA LEU A 279 -18.84 -24.15 5.19
C LEU A 279 -18.13 -24.21 3.81
N ARG A 280 -16.83 -24.52 3.75
CA ARG A 280 -16.07 -24.78 2.51
C ARG A 280 -16.75 -25.85 1.67
N PHE A 281 -17.08 -26.99 2.28
CA PHE A 281 -17.65 -28.16 1.60
C PHE A 281 -19.12 -27.98 1.20
N HIS A 282 -19.70 -26.80 1.44
CA HIS A 282 -21.14 -26.55 1.35
C HIS A 282 -21.52 -25.47 0.33
N ILE A 283 -20.63 -25.15 -0.64
CA ILE A 283 -20.87 -24.19 -1.73
C ILE A 283 -22.18 -24.42 -2.49
N ASN A 284 -22.68 -25.65 -2.53
CA ASN A 284 -23.92 -26.04 -3.21
C ASN A 284 -25.18 -26.02 -2.32
N ARG A 285 -25.09 -25.51 -1.09
CA ARG A 285 -26.24 -25.32 -0.18
C ARG A 285 -26.79 -23.88 -0.25
N ASN A 286 -27.87 -23.64 0.49
CA ASN A 286 -28.38 -22.29 0.73
C ASN A 286 -27.40 -21.52 1.63
N ALA A 287 -27.54 -20.19 1.71
CA ALA A 287 -26.70 -19.37 2.59
C ALA A 287 -26.82 -19.84 4.06
N PRO A 288 -25.71 -20.02 4.79
CA PRO A 288 -25.74 -20.40 6.20
C PRO A 288 -26.20 -19.23 7.06
N ALA A 289 -26.62 -19.53 8.30
CA ALA A 289 -27.11 -18.52 9.26
C ALA A 289 -25.99 -17.62 9.85
N ILE A 290 -24.73 -17.83 9.46
CA ILE A 290 -23.57 -17.05 9.92
C ILE A 290 -23.21 -15.96 8.90
N SER A 291 -23.08 -14.72 9.37
CA SER A 291 -22.62 -13.59 8.56
C SER A 291 -21.10 -13.62 8.31
N GLN A 292 -20.63 -12.93 7.26
CA GLN A 292 -19.21 -12.82 6.95
C GLN A 292 -18.38 -12.28 8.13
N LYS A 293 -18.93 -11.31 8.88
CA LYS A 293 -18.30 -10.72 10.07
C LYS A 293 -18.14 -11.73 11.22
N GLN A 294 -19.15 -12.59 11.45
CA GLN A 294 -19.05 -13.68 12.43
C GLN A 294 -18.04 -14.73 11.96
N TRP A 295 -18.03 -15.07 10.67
CA TRP A 295 -17.05 -15.99 10.10
C TRP A 295 -15.60 -15.47 10.25
N GLN A 296 -15.34 -14.20 9.97
CA GLN A 296 -14.02 -13.57 10.20
C GLN A 296 -13.63 -13.61 11.69
N ALA A 297 -14.57 -13.37 12.61
CA ALA A 297 -14.33 -13.40 14.05
C ALA A 297 -14.00 -14.81 14.58
N LEU A 298 -14.55 -15.89 13.99
CA LEU A 298 -14.20 -17.26 14.36
C LEU A 298 -12.78 -17.66 13.95
N ASN A 299 -12.28 -17.16 12.82
CA ASN A 299 -10.98 -17.57 12.27
C ASN A 299 -9.82 -16.63 12.65
N ARG A 300 -10.07 -15.50 13.33
CA ARG A 300 -9.06 -14.52 13.76
C ARG A 300 -9.06 -14.36 15.30
N PRO A 301 -8.33 -15.21 16.06
CA PRO A 301 -8.44 -15.31 17.52
C PRO A 301 -8.14 -14.01 18.32
N VAL A 302 -7.49 -13.03 17.70
CA VAL A 302 -7.13 -11.74 18.32
C VAL A 302 -7.87 -10.54 17.72
N ALA A 303 -8.80 -10.73 16.77
CA ALA A 303 -9.48 -9.64 16.05
C ALA A 303 -10.28 -8.67 16.95
N THR A 304 -10.67 -9.10 18.15
CA THR A 304 -11.30 -8.22 19.16
C THR A 304 -10.35 -7.19 19.77
N ARG A 305 -9.03 -7.34 19.57
CA ARG A 305 -7.97 -6.42 20.03
C ARG A 305 -7.11 -5.89 18.88
N GLN A 306 -6.93 -6.69 17.82
CA GLN A 306 -6.18 -6.37 16.60
C GLN A 306 -7.13 -6.42 15.40
N PHE A 307 -7.98 -5.39 15.26
CA PHE A 307 -9.12 -5.43 14.35
C PHE A 307 -8.72 -5.53 12.87
N ALA A 308 -7.72 -4.79 12.40
CA ALA A 308 -7.26 -4.82 11.01
C ALA A 308 -6.30 -6.01 10.74
N ALA A 309 -6.68 -6.92 9.85
CA ALA A 309 -5.91 -8.12 9.52
C ALA A 309 -4.47 -7.88 8.97
N PRO A 310 -4.17 -6.80 8.23
CA PRO A 310 -2.79 -6.45 7.83
C PRO A 310 -1.76 -6.40 8.98
N THR A 311 -2.20 -6.12 10.21
CA THR A 311 -1.34 -5.96 11.40
C THR A 311 -0.53 -7.21 11.75
N LEU A 312 -1.10 -8.40 11.53
CA LEU A 312 -0.49 -9.67 11.96
C LEU A 312 -1.03 -10.87 11.17
N ASP A 313 -2.35 -10.95 11.03
CA ASP A 313 -3.01 -12.12 10.42
C ASP A 313 -2.54 -12.34 8.97
N PHE A 314 -2.45 -11.26 8.17
CA PHE A 314 -2.03 -11.28 6.77
C PHE A 314 -0.59 -11.78 6.56
N PRO A 315 0.47 -11.17 7.14
CA PRO A 315 1.85 -11.69 7.03
C PRO A 315 2.00 -13.16 7.42
N PHE A 316 1.25 -13.63 8.42
CA PHE A 316 1.28 -15.02 8.85
C PHE A 316 0.40 -15.96 7.99
N ASP A 317 -0.58 -15.46 7.23
CA ASP A 317 -1.35 -16.29 6.29
C ASP A 317 -0.64 -16.50 4.96
N THR A 318 0.06 -15.49 4.43
CA THR A 318 1.10 -15.68 3.40
C THR A 318 2.11 -16.73 3.86
N ALA A 319 2.52 -16.71 5.14
CA ALA A 319 3.46 -17.71 5.69
C ALA A 319 2.91 -19.14 5.70
N ARG A 320 1.64 -19.35 6.10
CA ARG A 320 0.96 -20.66 6.02
C ARG A 320 0.86 -21.14 4.57
N THR A 321 0.39 -20.27 3.68
CA THR A 321 0.13 -20.56 2.27
C THR A 321 1.36 -21.06 1.53
N PHE A 322 2.50 -20.44 1.77
CA PHE A 322 3.78 -20.85 1.18
C PHE A 322 4.28 -22.18 1.76
N ALA A 323 4.16 -22.40 3.08
CA ALA A 323 4.53 -23.68 3.69
C ALA A 323 3.71 -24.82 3.09
N ASP A 324 2.40 -24.61 2.94
CA ASP A 324 1.46 -25.52 2.26
C ASP A 324 1.83 -25.75 0.78
N LEU A 325 2.12 -24.69 0.01
CA LEU A 325 2.62 -24.78 -1.37
C LEU A 325 3.90 -25.64 -1.50
N PHE A 326 4.84 -25.53 -0.56
CA PHE A 326 6.07 -26.30 -0.58
C PHE A 326 5.89 -27.74 -0.06
N TYR A 327 5.01 -27.98 0.92
CA TYR A 327 4.69 -29.33 1.43
C TYR A 327 3.84 -30.15 0.46
N SER A 328 3.01 -29.49 -0.37
CA SER A 328 2.25 -30.09 -1.48
C SER A 328 3.03 -30.16 -2.80
N GLU A 329 4.30 -29.75 -2.78
CA GLU A 329 5.23 -29.68 -3.91
C GLU A 329 4.69 -28.89 -5.14
N VAL A 330 3.65 -28.06 -4.99
CA VAL A 330 2.99 -27.34 -6.10
C VAL A 330 3.97 -26.58 -7.00
N PRO A 331 4.96 -25.82 -6.50
CA PRO A 331 5.94 -25.14 -7.35
C PRO A 331 6.88 -26.08 -8.12
N ALA A 332 7.13 -27.30 -7.63
CA ALA A 332 7.90 -28.31 -8.37
C ALA A 332 7.03 -28.97 -9.45
N ARG A 333 5.78 -29.32 -9.11
CA ARG A 333 4.79 -29.96 -10.00
C ARG A 333 4.34 -29.04 -11.14
N PHE A 334 4.29 -27.72 -10.90
CA PHE A 334 3.84 -26.69 -11.85
C PHE A 334 4.90 -25.60 -12.07
N SER A 335 6.12 -26.04 -12.37
CA SER A 335 7.33 -25.18 -12.33
C SER A 335 7.50 -24.16 -13.47
N ARG A 336 6.48 -23.92 -14.31
CA ARG A 336 6.42 -22.76 -15.22
C ARG A 336 5.65 -21.58 -14.62
N LEU A 337 4.93 -21.82 -13.52
CA LEU A 337 4.32 -20.74 -12.73
C LEU A 337 5.41 -19.87 -12.11
N ARG A 338 5.13 -18.57 -12.09
CA ARG A 338 5.95 -17.56 -11.42
C ARG A 338 5.13 -16.91 -10.33
N TRP A 339 5.67 -16.77 -9.13
CA TRP A 339 4.94 -16.31 -7.96
C TRP A 339 5.52 -14.98 -7.48
N ILE A 340 4.69 -13.96 -7.34
CA ILE A 340 5.00 -12.76 -6.55
C ILE A 340 4.39 -12.98 -5.17
N ILE A 341 5.24 -13.01 -4.16
CA ILE A 341 4.86 -13.09 -2.75
C ILE A 341 4.96 -11.68 -2.14
N PRO A 342 3.93 -11.22 -1.41
CA PRO A 342 3.84 -9.84 -1.03
C PRO A 342 4.58 -9.52 0.28
N HIS A 343 4.74 -8.23 0.57
CA HIS A 343 5.14 -7.71 1.88
C HIS A 343 6.49 -8.24 2.37
N ALA A 344 7.49 -8.32 1.49
CA ALA A 344 8.80 -8.93 1.75
C ALA A 344 8.73 -10.41 2.20
N GLY A 345 7.63 -11.11 1.90
CA GLY A 345 7.34 -12.44 2.38
C GLY A 345 6.67 -12.50 3.76
N GLY A 346 6.38 -11.36 4.41
CA GLY A 346 5.67 -11.33 5.69
C GLY A 346 6.32 -12.20 6.78
N GLY A 347 5.58 -13.20 7.28
CA GLY A 347 6.05 -14.13 8.31
C GLY A 347 6.99 -15.24 7.81
N LEU A 348 7.33 -15.28 6.51
CA LEU A 348 8.10 -16.39 5.92
C LEU A 348 9.50 -16.53 6.46
N ILE A 349 10.33 -15.50 6.36
CA ILE A 349 11.78 -15.65 6.57
C ILE A 349 12.16 -16.20 7.96
N PRO A 350 11.52 -15.81 9.08
CA PRO A 350 11.78 -16.45 10.38
C PRO A 350 11.22 -17.87 10.54
N THR A 351 10.50 -18.41 9.56
CA THR A 351 9.91 -19.76 9.59
C THR A 351 10.52 -20.75 8.58
N LEU A 352 11.17 -20.29 7.49
CA LEU A 352 11.72 -21.16 6.43
C LEU A 352 12.65 -22.28 6.96
N ASP A 353 13.54 -21.97 7.89
CA ASP A 353 14.44 -22.97 8.51
C ASP A 353 13.67 -24.06 9.25
N ARG A 354 12.55 -23.69 9.91
CA ARG A 354 11.67 -24.65 10.58
C ARG A 354 10.90 -25.48 9.56
N THR A 355 10.37 -24.85 8.51
CA THR A 355 9.67 -25.52 7.40
C THR A 355 10.56 -26.58 6.74
N ILE A 356 11.85 -26.28 6.50
CA ILE A 356 12.82 -27.27 6.02
C ILE A 356 13.10 -28.34 7.08
N THR A 357 13.41 -27.96 8.32
CA THR A 357 13.77 -28.92 9.39
C THR A 357 12.66 -29.94 9.66
N TYR A 358 11.40 -29.48 9.77
CA TYR A 358 10.25 -30.34 10.06
C TYR A 358 9.68 -31.06 8.84
N SER A 359 10.15 -30.78 7.61
CA SER A 359 9.81 -31.57 6.42
C SER A 359 10.29 -33.02 6.54
N SER A 360 11.36 -33.26 7.31
CA SER A 360 11.91 -34.59 7.62
C SER A 360 10.92 -35.54 8.32
N LEU A 361 9.81 -35.03 8.85
CA LEU A 361 8.71 -35.83 9.41
C LEU A 361 7.76 -36.42 8.35
N TYR A 362 7.93 -36.08 7.07
CA TYR A 362 7.02 -36.43 5.98
C TYR A 362 7.73 -37.32 4.95
N PRO A 363 7.60 -38.67 5.05
CA PRO A 363 8.28 -39.59 4.15
C PRO A 363 7.93 -39.34 2.67
N GLY A 364 8.95 -39.02 1.87
CA GLY A 364 8.82 -38.75 0.44
C GLY A 364 8.93 -37.26 0.05
N LEU A 365 8.73 -36.32 0.98
CA LEU A 365 8.84 -34.88 0.71
C LEU A 365 10.31 -34.45 0.57
N ASN A 366 10.71 -33.98 -0.61
CA ASN A 366 12.10 -33.59 -0.88
C ASN A 366 12.38 -32.10 -0.62
N LEU A 367 12.12 -31.62 0.61
CA LEU A 367 12.22 -30.20 0.95
C LEU A 367 13.50 -29.86 1.75
N THR A 368 14.62 -29.70 1.02
CA THR A 368 15.90 -29.23 1.59
C THR A 368 16.14 -27.74 1.35
N GLU A 369 17.11 -27.13 2.05
CA GLU A 369 17.52 -25.73 1.79
C GLU A 369 17.93 -25.52 0.33
N ALA A 370 18.64 -26.48 -0.26
CA ALA A 370 19.06 -26.42 -1.66
C ALA A 370 17.86 -26.48 -2.64
N VAL A 371 16.91 -27.40 -2.42
CA VAL A 371 15.70 -27.51 -3.25
C VAL A 371 14.82 -26.27 -3.10
N MET A 372 14.68 -25.73 -1.88
CA MET A 372 13.96 -24.48 -1.67
C MET A 372 14.64 -23.32 -2.42
N LYS A 373 15.95 -23.15 -2.30
CA LYS A 373 16.69 -22.08 -2.98
C LYS A 373 16.62 -22.18 -4.51
N ASP A 374 16.75 -23.37 -5.09
CA ASP A 374 16.55 -23.57 -6.54
C ASP A 374 15.12 -23.21 -6.97
N THR A 375 14.12 -23.69 -6.23
CA THR A 375 12.69 -23.41 -6.48
C THR A 375 12.41 -21.90 -6.43
N LEU A 376 12.99 -21.18 -5.46
CA LEU A 376 12.85 -19.73 -5.35
C LEU A 376 13.59 -18.98 -6.47
N ALA A 377 14.84 -19.36 -6.75
CA ALA A 377 15.64 -18.80 -7.84
C ALA A 377 14.98 -19.02 -9.21
N LYS A 378 14.25 -20.12 -9.39
CA LYS A 378 13.44 -20.38 -10.58
C LYS A 378 12.14 -19.59 -10.58
N SER A 379 11.23 -19.87 -9.65
CA SER A 379 9.81 -19.49 -9.77
C SER A 379 9.35 -18.31 -8.91
N PHE A 380 10.08 -17.89 -7.88
CA PHE A 380 9.56 -16.89 -6.92
C PHE A 380 10.20 -15.50 -7.05
N TYR A 381 9.42 -14.51 -6.67
CA TYR A 381 9.73 -13.09 -6.54
C TYR A 381 9.05 -12.56 -5.27
N PHE A 382 9.61 -11.50 -4.70
CA PHE A 382 9.09 -10.88 -3.48
C PHE A 382 8.93 -9.39 -3.72
N ASP A 383 7.73 -8.83 -3.52
CA ASP A 383 7.57 -7.38 -3.45
C ASP A 383 7.97 -6.84 -2.07
N LEU A 384 8.12 -5.53 -1.99
CA LEU A 384 8.55 -4.81 -0.78
C LEU A 384 7.47 -3.85 -0.27
N ALA A 385 6.19 -4.14 -0.52
CA ALA A 385 5.08 -3.30 -0.09
C ALA A 385 4.87 -3.34 1.44
N GLY A 386 4.22 -2.31 1.99
CA GLY A 386 3.93 -2.17 3.42
C GLY A 386 4.95 -1.33 4.22
N PRO A 387 4.87 -1.32 5.56
CA PRO A 387 5.53 -0.32 6.41
C PRO A 387 7.00 -0.63 6.77
N TRP A 388 7.57 -1.71 6.26
CA TRP A 388 8.92 -2.19 6.63
C TRP A 388 10.00 -1.43 5.85
N SER A 389 10.98 -0.82 6.54
CA SER A 389 12.15 -0.26 5.86
C SER A 389 12.96 -1.38 5.19
N VAL A 390 13.36 -1.13 3.93
CA VAL A 390 14.14 -2.07 3.12
C VAL A 390 15.48 -2.45 3.76
N THR A 391 16.05 -1.58 4.61
CA THR A 391 17.24 -1.84 5.44
C THR A 391 17.08 -3.08 6.33
N TYR A 392 15.85 -3.43 6.73
CA TYR A 392 15.56 -4.61 7.54
C TYR A 392 14.87 -5.73 6.75
N ALA A 393 14.11 -5.39 5.70
CA ALA A 393 13.38 -6.36 4.89
C ALA A 393 14.25 -7.10 3.86
N ILE A 394 15.20 -6.41 3.21
CA ILE A 394 15.99 -6.99 2.13
C ILE A 394 17.11 -7.93 2.61
N PRO A 395 17.96 -7.60 3.61
CA PRO A 395 19.03 -8.51 4.05
C PRO A 395 18.60 -9.94 4.41
N PRO A 396 17.48 -10.19 5.12
CA PRO A 396 17.05 -11.56 5.40
C PRO A 396 16.48 -12.27 4.16
N LEU A 397 15.91 -11.55 3.17
CA LEU A 397 15.54 -12.13 1.87
C LEU A 397 16.77 -12.54 1.05
N LEU A 398 17.86 -11.78 1.10
CA LEU A 398 19.10 -12.07 0.36
C LEU A 398 19.82 -13.36 0.81
N ARG A 399 19.44 -13.94 1.96
CA ARG A 399 19.86 -15.29 2.36
C ARG A 399 19.26 -16.39 1.45
N TRP A 400 18.11 -16.12 0.84
CA TRP A 400 17.26 -17.10 0.14
C TRP A 400 17.16 -16.85 -1.37
N VAL A 401 17.19 -15.59 -1.81
CA VAL A 401 17.10 -15.20 -3.23
C VAL A 401 18.10 -14.09 -3.57
N ASP A 402 18.54 -14.07 -4.82
CA ASP A 402 19.31 -12.95 -5.35
C ASP A 402 18.45 -11.67 -5.51
N TYR A 403 19.08 -10.49 -5.52
CA TYR A 403 18.40 -9.19 -5.67
C TYR A 403 17.54 -9.10 -6.94
N THR A 404 17.81 -9.91 -7.97
CA THR A 404 17.00 -10.04 -9.19
C THR A 404 15.56 -10.55 -8.96
N LYS A 405 15.25 -11.06 -7.76
CA LYS A 405 13.91 -11.51 -7.34
C LYS A 405 13.10 -10.48 -6.56
N LEU A 406 13.70 -9.35 -6.19
CA LEU A 406 13.05 -8.31 -5.40
C LEU A 406 12.31 -7.33 -6.32
N LEU A 407 11.09 -6.97 -5.96
CA LEU A 407 10.20 -6.08 -6.71
C LEU A 407 9.73 -4.93 -5.81
N TRP A 408 9.33 -3.81 -6.41
CA TRP A 408 8.80 -2.66 -5.69
C TRP A 408 7.28 -2.56 -5.84
N GLY A 409 6.58 -2.05 -4.83
CA GLY A 409 5.15 -1.80 -4.88
C GLY A 409 4.61 -1.00 -3.70
N THR A 410 3.36 -0.57 -3.74
CA THR A 410 2.83 0.46 -2.82
C THR A 410 1.66 0.07 -1.92
N ASP A 411 0.94 -1.03 -2.19
CA ASP A 411 -0.36 -1.37 -1.55
C ASP A 411 -1.41 -0.23 -1.67
N THR A 412 -1.28 0.64 -2.67
CA THR A 412 -2.32 1.67 -2.90
C THR A 412 -3.59 1.06 -3.50
N PRO A 413 -4.80 1.51 -3.10
CA PRO A 413 -5.09 2.61 -2.17
C PRO A 413 -5.47 2.14 -0.74
N PHE A 414 -5.22 0.86 -0.38
CA PHE A 414 -5.54 0.34 0.95
C PHE A 414 -4.53 0.82 1.99
N THR A 415 -3.25 0.87 1.64
CA THR A 415 -2.34 1.92 2.11
C THR A 415 -2.75 3.25 1.45
N PRO A 416 -3.18 4.28 2.23
CA PRO A 416 -3.64 5.54 1.66
C PRO A 416 -2.52 6.28 0.90
N TYR A 417 -2.84 6.99 -0.18
CA TYR A 417 -1.85 7.62 -1.07
C TYR A 417 -0.81 8.50 -0.33
N ALA A 418 -1.19 9.24 0.72
CA ALA A 418 -0.24 10.03 1.51
C ALA A 418 0.75 9.16 2.32
N ALA A 419 0.32 8.01 2.83
CA ALA A 419 1.18 7.04 3.50
C ALA A 419 2.07 6.30 2.48
N ALA A 420 1.52 5.96 1.31
CA ALA A 420 2.30 5.36 0.22
C ALA A 420 3.39 6.31 -0.31
N ALA A 421 3.10 7.62 -0.42
CA ALA A 421 4.09 8.64 -0.77
C ALA A 421 5.22 8.72 0.28
N ALA A 422 4.88 8.69 1.58
CA ALA A 422 5.89 8.61 2.64
C ALA A 422 6.73 7.32 2.55
N GLY A 423 6.10 6.19 2.17
CA GLY A 423 6.77 4.93 1.86
C GLY A 423 7.73 5.03 0.67
N VAL A 424 7.35 5.72 -0.41
CA VAL A 424 8.22 6.00 -1.56
C VAL A 424 9.46 6.78 -1.13
N VAL A 425 9.30 7.82 -0.32
CA VAL A 425 10.42 8.64 0.20
C VAL A 425 11.33 7.81 1.11
N ALA A 426 10.78 6.98 2.00
CA ALA A 426 11.57 6.10 2.86
C ALA A 426 12.35 5.05 2.05
N PHE A 427 11.71 4.45 1.04
CA PHE A 427 12.36 3.51 0.12
C PHE A 427 13.50 4.16 -0.66
N GLU A 428 13.28 5.33 -1.28
CA GLU A 428 14.30 6.01 -2.09
C GLU A 428 15.50 6.50 -1.26
N ARG A 429 15.28 6.83 0.03
CA ARG A 429 16.34 7.15 1.00
C ARG A 429 17.20 5.94 1.34
N ASP A 430 16.57 4.79 1.58
CA ASP A 430 17.25 3.61 2.15
C ASP A 430 17.88 2.71 1.08
N ILE A 431 17.24 2.53 -0.09
CA ILE A 431 17.53 1.43 -1.03
C ILE A 431 18.95 1.42 -1.63
N GLU A 432 19.62 2.56 -1.76
CA GLU A 432 21.01 2.61 -2.26
C GLU A 432 21.98 1.98 -1.25
N GLY A 433 21.86 2.35 0.03
CA GLY A 433 22.71 1.85 1.13
C GLY A 433 22.39 0.44 1.60
N VAL A 434 21.39 -0.23 1.00
CA VAL A 434 21.16 -1.67 1.16
C VAL A 434 22.08 -2.50 0.26
N PHE A 435 22.58 -1.92 -0.84
CA PHE A 435 23.33 -2.64 -1.87
C PHE A 435 24.73 -2.09 -2.16
N ASP A 436 25.00 -0.84 -1.75
CA ASP A 436 26.15 -0.02 -2.17
C ASP A 436 26.36 0.00 -3.70
N ASP A 437 25.26 -0.16 -4.43
CA ASP A 437 25.22 -0.41 -5.87
C ASP A 437 23.90 0.13 -6.46
N SER A 438 23.99 1.27 -7.14
CA SER A 438 22.85 1.92 -7.79
C SER A 438 22.21 1.11 -8.91
N ALA A 439 22.93 0.16 -9.53
CA ALA A 439 22.37 -0.73 -10.54
C ALA A 439 21.49 -1.81 -9.89
N LYS A 440 21.90 -2.38 -8.75
CA LYS A 440 21.03 -3.26 -7.93
C LYS A 440 19.81 -2.49 -7.40
N ALA A 441 20.00 -1.30 -6.86
CA ALA A 441 18.91 -0.46 -6.38
C ALA A 441 17.92 -0.09 -7.51
N GLN A 442 18.39 0.23 -8.71
CA GLN A 442 17.53 0.46 -9.89
C GLN A 442 16.90 -0.85 -10.43
N ALA A 443 17.51 -2.01 -10.18
CA ALA A 443 16.91 -3.29 -10.51
C ALA A 443 15.65 -3.56 -9.68
N VAL A 444 15.73 -3.35 -8.36
CA VAL A 444 14.58 -3.47 -7.43
C VAL A 444 13.47 -2.46 -7.77
N ARG A 445 13.83 -1.20 -8.07
CA ARG A 445 12.87 -0.16 -8.49
C ARG A 445 11.98 -0.57 -9.66
N GLY A 446 12.50 -1.30 -10.65
CA GLY A 446 11.68 -1.69 -11.79
C GLY A 446 12.32 -2.57 -12.87
N THR A 447 13.65 -2.67 -12.98
CA THR A 447 14.25 -3.54 -14.02
C THR A 447 13.92 -5.02 -13.80
N ASN A 448 13.79 -5.45 -12.55
CA ASN A 448 13.32 -6.79 -12.20
C ASN A 448 11.87 -7.03 -12.64
N ALA A 449 10.99 -6.03 -12.48
CA ALA A 449 9.60 -6.10 -12.93
C ALA A 449 9.50 -6.10 -14.47
N LYS A 450 10.30 -5.27 -15.17
CA LYS A 450 10.40 -5.31 -16.65
C LYS A 450 10.83 -6.72 -17.11
N ARG A 451 11.87 -7.32 -16.52
CA ARG A 451 12.28 -8.70 -16.84
C ARG A 451 11.20 -9.77 -16.52
N LEU A 452 10.32 -9.54 -15.55
CA LEU A 452 9.25 -10.48 -15.20
C LEU A 452 8.07 -10.44 -16.19
N PHE A 453 7.68 -9.26 -16.67
CA PHE A 453 6.48 -9.08 -17.49
C PHE A 453 6.73 -8.90 -18.99
N GLY A 454 7.92 -8.43 -19.38
CA GLY A 454 8.29 -8.05 -20.75
C GLY A 454 8.12 -6.55 -20.99
#